data_AF-A0A7V5HJG3-F1
#
_entry.id   AF-A0A7V5HJG3-F1
#
_cell.length_a   1.000
_cell.length_b   1.000
_cell.length_c   1.000
_cell.angle_alpha   90.00
_cell.angle_beta   90.00
_cell.angle_gamma   90.00
#
_symmetry.space_group_name_H-M   'P 1'
#
loop_
_entity.id
_entity.type
_entity.pdbx_description
1 polymer ?
#
loop_
_entity_poly.entity_id
_entity_poly.type
_entity_poly.pdbx_seq_one_letter_code
_entity_poly.pdbx_strand_id
1 'polypeptide(L)' 'MKAQEIRETFLNYFAQRGHKIVKSSPLIPQDDPTILFTNAGMNQFKNVFLGLEKRSYRRAASVQKCMR' A
#
# COMPACT_ATOMS: atom_id res chain seq x y z
N MET A 1 9.77 -0.68 21.71
CA MET A 1 10.06 -0.55 20.26
C MET A 1 9.65 0.83 19.79
N LYS A 2 10.50 1.50 19.00
CA LYS A 2 10.16 2.79 18.37
C LYS A 2 9.17 2.56 17.22
N ALA A 3 8.36 3.57 16.88
CA ALA A 3 7.39 3.48 15.78
C ALA A 3 8.04 3.07 14.44
N GLN A 4 9.27 3.50 14.21
CA GLN A 4 10.06 3.10 13.05
C GLN A 4 10.42 1.61 13.06
N GLU A 5 10.83 1.06 14.20
CA GLU A 5 11.14 -0.36 14.34
C GLU A 5 9.91 -1.24 14.11
N ILE A 6 8.73 -0.81 14.58
CA ILE A 6 7.46 -1.52 14.36
C ILE A 6 7.12 -1.55 12.88
N ARG A 7 7.27 -0.41 12.18
CA ARG A 7 7.08 -0.31 10.73
C ARG A 7 7.99 -1.29 9.98
N GLU A 8 9.27 -1.30 10.32
CA GLU A 8 10.26 -2.18 9.69
C GLU A 8 9.96 -3.65 9.98
N THR A 9 9.59 -3.98 11.23
CA THR A 9 9.22 -5.35 11.63
C THR A 9 8.03 -5.87 10.82
N PHE A 10 6.98 -5.06 10.67
CA PHE A 10 5.81 -5.42 9.85
C PHE A 10 6.19 -5.69 8.39
N LEU A 11 6.94 -4.77 7.78
CA LEU A 11 7.34 -4.91 6.37
C LEU A 11 8.26 -6.13 6.18
N ASN A 12 9.23 -6.35 7.06
CA ASN A 12 10.14 -7.48 6.99
C ASN A 12 9.41 -8.82 7.16
N TYR A 13 8.44 -8.90 8.08
CA TYR A 13 7.62 -10.08 8.29
C TYR A 13 6.91 -10.54 7.01
N PHE A 14 6.35 -9.59 6.25
CA PHE A 14 5.67 -9.89 4.98
C PHE A 14 6.64 -10.12 3.82
N ALA A 15 7.77 -9.40 3.78
CA ALA A 15 8.83 -9.61 2.79
C ALA A 15 9.35 -11.06 2.85
N GLN A 16 9.63 -11.58 4.05
CA GLN A 16 10.06 -12.96 4.27
C GLN A 16 9.03 -14.01 3.81
N ARG A 17 7.75 -13.62 3.66
CA ARG A 17 6.66 -14.47 3.16
C ARG A 17 6.33 -14.23 1.68
N GLY A 18 7.26 -13.61 0.95
CA GLY A 18 7.16 -13.39 -0.49
C GLY A 18 6.23 -12.25 -0.91
N HIS A 19 5.93 -11.29 -0.02
CA HIS A 19 5.20 -10.09 -0.42
C HIS A 19 6.16 -9.05 -0.98
N LYS A 20 5.78 -8.41 -2.11
CA LYS A 20 6.50 -7.24 -2.60
C LYS A 20 6.27 -6.07 -1.65
N ILE A 21 7.34 -5.46 -1.16
CA ILE A 21 7.24 -4.20 -0.40
C ILE A 21 6.99 -3.05 -1.37
N VAL A 22 5.83 -2.42 -1.23
CA VAL A 22 5.38 -1.30 -2.07
C VAL A 22 5.43 -0.03 -1.25
N LYS A 23 5.96 1.04 -1.84
CA LYS A 23 6.04 2.35 -1.18
C LYS A 23 4.63 2.90 -0.94
N SER A 24 4.50 3.74 0.09
CA SER A 24 3.28 4.53 0.30
C SER A 24 3.01 5.37 -0.94
N SER A 25 1.78 5.34 -1.43
CA SER A 25 1.32 6.27 -2.47
C SER A 25 1.25 7.70 -1.94
N PRO A 26 1.23 8.72 -2.82
CA PRO A 26 0.94 10.09 -2.44
C PRO A 26 -0.39 10.21 -1.67
N LEU A 27 -0.51 11.28 -0.87
CA LEU A 27 -1.74 11.50 -0.10
C LEU A 27 -2.92 11.84 -1.02
N ILE A 28 -2.68 12.58 -2.11
CA ILE A 28 -3.68 12.90 -3.12
C ILE A 28 -3.64 11.80 -4.21
N PRO A 29 -4.72 11.02 -4.41
CA PRO A 29 -4.79 10.04 -5.50
C PRO A 29 -4.74 10.74 -6.86
N GLN A 30 -3.97 10.23 -7.82
CA GLN A 30 -3.92 10.82 -9.17
C GLN A 30 -5.06 10.30 -10.08
N ASP A 31 -5.51 9.07 -9.85
CA ASP A 31 -6.39 8.36 -10.80
C ASP A 31 -7.82 8.14 -10.27
N ASP A 32 -8.21 8.81 -9.18
CA ASP A 32 -9.53 8.67 -8.58
C ASP A 32 -10.10 10.03 -8.13
N PRO A 33 -10.93 10.69 -8.96
CA PRO A 33 -11.51 11.99 -8.61
C PRO A 33 -12.59 11.89 -7.53
N THR A 34 -13.01 10.67 -7.15
CA THR A 34 -14.07 10.46 -6.15
C THR A 34 -13.52 10.47 -4.71
N ILE A 35 -12.20 10.38 -4.54
CA ILE A 35 -11.55 10.31 -3.24
C ILE A 35 -10.59 11.49 -3.10
N LEU A 36 -10.84 12.34 -2.09
CA LEU A 36 -10.06 13.56 -1.87
C LEU A 36 -8.64 13.26 -1.35
N PHE A 37 -8.52 12.30 -0.42
CA PHE A 37 -7.25 11.85 0.14
C PHE A 37 -7.22 10.32 0.28
N THR A 38 -6.03 9.74 0.15
CA THR A 38 -5.79 8.34 0.46
C THR A 38 -6.16 8.08 1.92
N ASN A 39 -7.21 7.29 2.13
CA ASN A 39 -7.77 6.99 3.45
C ASN A 39 -7.43 5.57 3.93
N ALA A 40 -6.91 4.72 3.03
CA ALA A 40 -6.51 3.35 3.30
C ALA A 40 -5.34 2.90 2.42
N GLY A 41 -4.61 1.87 2.87
CA GLY A 41 -3.53 1.26 2.08
C GLY A 41 -4.00 0.61 0.77
N MET A 42 -5.28 0.27 0.65
CA MET A 42 -5.83 -0.43 -0.52
C MET A 42 -6.08 0.48 -1.72
N ASN A 43 -6.14 1.81 -1.56
CA ASN A 43 -6.50 2.73 -2.65
C ASN A 43 -5.56 2.58 -3.87
N GLN A 44 -4.25 2.48 -3.65
CA GLN A 44 -3.26 2.28 -4.72
C GLN A 44 -3.30 0.90 -5.40
N PHE A 45 -4.11 -0.03 -4.87
CA PHE A 45 -4.31 -1.37 -5.38
C PHE A 45 -5.74 -1.59 -5.91
N LYS A 46 -6.60 -0.55 -5.89
CA LYS A 46 -8.01 -0.65 -6.32
C LYS A 46 -8.15 -1.30 -7.69
N ASN A 47 -7.41 -0.81 -8.69
CA ASN A 47 -7.47 -1.34 -10.05
C ASN A 47 -6.92 -2.78 -10.15
N VAL A 48 -5.97 -3.15 -9.29
CA VAL A 48 -5.47 -4.53 -9.20
C VAL A 48 -6.55 -5.46 -8.65
N PHE A 49 -7.27 -5.04 -7.61
CA PHE A 49 -8.39 -5.81 -7.05
C PHE A 49 -9.57 -5.93 -8.01
N LEU A 50 -9.82 -4.89 -8.82
CA LEU A 50 -10.85 -4.91 -9.87
C LEU A 50 -10.43 -5.67 -11.14
N GLY A 51 -9.17 -6.13 -11.22
CA GLY A 51 -8.64 -6.81 -12.41
C GLY A 51 -8.35 -5.90 -13.62
N LEU A 52 -8.45 -4.58 -13.43
CA LEU A 52 -8.18 -3.56 -14.46
C LEU A 52 -6.69 -3.30 -14.64
N GLU A 53 -5.88 -3.61 -13.63
CA GLU A 53 -4.43 -3.47 -13.66
C GLU A 53 -3.75 -4.79 -13.25
N LYS A 54 -2.71 -5.19 -13.99
CA LYS A 54 -1.87 -6.34 -13.63
C LYS A 54 -0.51 -5.87 -13.15
N ARG A 55 -0.10 -6.37 -11.98
CA ARG A 55 1.26 -6.19 -11.43
C ARG A 55 2.07 -7.47 -11.62
N SER A 56 3.39 -7.34 -11.69
CA SER A 56 4.32 -8.49 -11.78
C SER A 56 4.36 -9.34 -10.51
N TYR A 57 3.77 -8.87 -9.42
CA TYR A 57 3.68 -9.54 -8.13
C TYR A 57 2.22 -9.87 -7.77
N ARG A 58 2.02 -11.01 -7.10
CA ARG A 58 0.69 -11.45 -6.63
C ARG A 58 0.41 -11.12 -5.17
N ARG A 59 1.43 -10.69 -4.42
CA ARG A 59 1.37 -10.38 -2.99
C ARG A 59 2.12 -9.08 -2.74
N ALA A 60 1.54 -8.19 -1.95
CA ALA A 60 2.14 -6.90 -1.62
C ALA A 60 1.91 -6.52 -0.15
N ALA A 61 2.85 -5.79 0.43
CA ALA A 61 2.72 -5.18 1.74
C ALA A 61 3.25 -3.75 1.70
N SER A 62 2.61 -2.85 2.44
CA SER A 62 2.96 -1.42 2.49
C SER A 62 2.53 -0.81 3.81
N VAL A 63 3.17 0.29 4.20
CA VAL A 63 2.70 1.16 5.29
C VAL A 63 2.33 2.50 4.67
N GLN A 64 1.02 2.73 4.52
CA GLN A 64 0.46 3.88 3.81
C GLN A 64 0.25 5.06 4.77
N LYS A 65 0.61 6.27 4.32
CA LYS A 65 0.16 7.52 4.97
C LYS A 65 -1.30 7.76 4.59
N CYS A 66 -2.17 7.88 5.60
CA CYS A 66 -3.61 8.04 5.42
C CYS A 66 -4.12 9.32 6.07
N MET A 67 -5.15 9.92 5.49
CA MET A 67 -5.96 10.97 6.10
C MET A 67 -7.43 10.55 6.05
N ARG A 68 -8.15 10.77 7.15
CA ARG A 68 -9.58 10.50 7.27
C ARG A 68 -10.29 11.77 7.70
#